data_AF-A0AAV8WFG4-F1
#
_entry.id   AF-A0AAV8WFG4-F1
#
_cell.length_a   1.000
_cell.length_b   1.000
_cell.length_c   1.000
_cell.angle_alpha   90.00
_cell.angle_beta   90.00
_cell.angle_gamma   90.00
#
_symmetry.space_group_name_H-M   'P 1'
#
loop_
_entity.id
_entity.type
_entity.pdbx_description
1 polymer ?
#
loop_
_entity_poly.entity_id
_entity_poly.type
_entity_poly.pdbx_seq_one_letter_code
_entity_poly.pdbx_strand_id
1 'polypeptide(L)'
;MVKRKATPRKSSSPKKRRRQPVHLYKIGNKDFHVYASTLRAIRKLQTSTKLCIPRLPFCRLIKEILMDVGGGNDRRIQVEALRALQEAAEMYLTQLFEDANKCAMHAKRVTLVPKDVRLVLDIKGCSDPGYTSM
;
A
#
# COMPACT_ATOMS: atom_id res chain seq x y z
N MET A 1 62.31 14.69 -31.13
CA MET A 1 61.17 13.75 -31.10
C MET A 1 61.02 13.22 -29.67
N VAL A 2 60.06 13.72 -28.89
CA VAL A 2 59.90 13.35 -27.46
C VAL A 2 58.74 12.36 -27.32
N LYS A 3 59.02 11.08 -27.05
CA LYS A 3 58.01 10.04 -26.81
C LYS A 3 57.51 10.15 -25.36
N ARG A 4 56.23 10.50 -25.16
CA ARG A 4 55.57 10.44 -23.85
C ARG A 4 55.19 8.99 -23.52
N LYS A 5 55.63 8.51 -22.36
CA LYS A 5 55.33 7.17 -21.83
C LYS A 5 53.92 7.16 -21.22
N ALA A 6 53.00 6.38 -21.78
CA ALA A 6 51.66 6.20 -21.21
C ALA A 6 51.74 5.39 -19.92
N THR A 7 51.21 5.92 -18.82
CA THR A 7 51.04 5.17 -17.57
C THR A 7 49.79 4.28 -17.65
N PRO A 8 49.80 3.07 -17.08
CA PRO A 8 48.66 2.16 -17.17
C PRO A 8 47.48 2.72 -16.36
N ARG A 9 46.33 2.89 -17.01
CA ARG A 9 45.08 3.29 -16.34
C ARG A 9 44.61 2.10 -15.48
N LYS A 10 44.66 2.24 -14.16
CA LYS A 10 44.21 1.24 -13.19
C LYS A 10 42.73 0.91 -13.46
N SER A 11 42.44 -0.28 -13.98
CA SER A 11 41.08 -0.76 -14.22
C SER A 11 40.39 -1.00 -12.89
N SER A 12 39.46 -0.12 -12.50
CA SER A 12 38.61 -0.35 -11.34
C SER A 12 37.74 -1.58 -11.60
N SER A 13 37.95 -2.65 -10.83
CA SER A 13 37.13 -3.85 -10.89
C SER A 13 35.64 -3.49 -10.73
N PRO A 14 34.72 -4.15 -11.46
CA PRO A 14 33.30 -3.86 -11.32
C PRO A 14 32.87 -4.11 -9.87
N LYS A 15 32.40 -3.05 -9.19
CA LYS A 15 31.89 -3.14 -7.83
C LYS A 15 30.68 -4.09 -7.84
N LYS A 16 30.84 -5.31 -7.33
CA LYS A 16 29.75 -6.29 -7.19
C LYS A 16 28.60 -5.62 -6.43
N ARG A 17 27.46 -5.34 -7.10
CA ARG A 17 26.25 -4.83 -6.44
C ARG A 17 25.88 -5.82 -5.35
N ARG A 18 25.92 -5.39 -4.07
CA ARG A 18 25.42 -6.18 -2.94
C ARG A 18 23.95 -6.51 -3.24
N ARG A 19 23.67 -7.78 -3.54
CA ARG A 19 22.29 -8.28 -3.66
C ARG A 19 21.62 -8.06 -2.31
N GLN A 20 20.45 -7.42 -2.31
CA GLN A 20 19.70 -7.23 -1.08
C GLN A 20 19.23 -8.59 -0.57
N PRO A 21 19.25 -8.83 0.75
CA PRO A 21 18.76 -10.09 1.30
C PRO A 21 17.27 -10.23 0.97
N VAL A 22 16.93 -11.37 0.39
CA VAL A 22 15.56 -11.75 0.03
C VAL A 22 15.13 -12.81 1.04
N HIS A 23 14.00 -12.59 1.69
CA HIS A 23 13.37 -13.59 2.53
C HIS A 23 12.44 -14.46 1.69
N LEU A 24 12.43 -15.76 1.99
CA LEU A 24 11.54 -16.72 1.36
C LEU A 24 10.24 -16.79 2.16
N TYR A 25 9.12 -16.55 1.48
CA TYR A 25 7.78 -16.70 2.04
C TYR A 25 7.10 -17.88 1.37
N LYS A 26 6.69 -18.89 2.15
CA LYS A 26 6.05 -20.09 1.62
C LYS A 26 4.53 -19.94 1.63
N ILE A 27 3.89 -20.16 0.49
CA ILE A 27 2.42 -20.31 0.40
C ILE A 27 2.12 -21.63 -0.30
N GLY A 28 1.57 -22.57 0.46
CA GLY A 28 1.45 -23.96 0.02
C GLY A 28 2.84 -24.53 -0.33
N ASN A 29 2.97 -25.11 -1.53
CA ASN A 29 4.23 -25.69 -2.01
C ASN A 29 5.09 -24.70 -2.81
N LYS A 30 4.73 -23.41 -2.84
CA LYS A 30 5.43 -22.38 -3.62
C LYS A 30 6.21 -21.44 -2.73
N ASP A 31 7.42 -21.15 -3.16
CA ASP A 31 8.35 -20.25 -2.50
C ASP A 31 8.33 -18.89 -3.20
N PHE A 32 8.11 -17.82 -2.42
CA PHE A 32 8.05 -16.45 -2.91
C PHE A 32 9.19 -15.62 -2.34
N HIS A 33 9.79 -14.80 -3.19
CA HIS A 33 10.90 -13.92 -2.85
C HIS A 33 10.39 -12.54 -2.42
N VAL A 34 10.59 -12.19 -1.16
CA VAL A 34 10.21 -10.89 -0.59
C VAL A 34 11.46 -10.13 -0.19
N TYR A 35 11.58 -8.88 -0.63
CA TYR A 35 12.70 -8.02 -0.24
C TYR A 35 12.68 -7.76 1.28
N ALA A 36 13.84 -7.80 1.92
CA ALA A 36 13.95 -7.46 3.34
C ALA A 36 13.47 -6.04 3.67
N SER A 37 13.56 -5.10 2.73
CA SER A 37 13.02 -3.74 2.87
C SER A 37 11.50 -3.75 3.03
N THR A 38 10.80 -4.57 2.27
CA THR A 38 9.34 -4.75 2.37
C THR A 38 8.94 -5.28 3.74
N LEU A 39 9.65 -6.32 4.24
CA LEU A 39 9.36 -6.87 5.58
C LEU A 39 9.63 -5.86 6.70
N ARG A 40 10.66 -5.03 6.57
CA ARG A 40 10.91 -3.94 7.52
C ARG A 40 9.80 -2.89 7.46
N ALA A 41 9.32 -2.54 6.27
CA ALA A 41 8.22 -1.60 6.12
C ALA A 41 6.93 -2.12 6.75
N ILE A 42 6.58 -3.40 6.53
CA ILE A 42 5.41 -4.05 7.13
C ILE A 42 5.50 -3.98 8.66
N ARG A 43 6.61 -4.43 9.24
CA ARG A 43 6.80 -4.40 10.71
C ARG A 43 6.71 -2.98 11.27
N LYS A 44 7.35 -2.02 10.60
CA LYS A 44 7.32 -0.60 11.01
C LYS A 44 5.90 -0.05 11.01
N LEU A 45 5.12 -0.33 9.97
CA LEU A 45 3.74 0.14 9.85
C LEU A 45 2.83 -0.52 10.89
N GLN A 46 2.97 -1.82 11.11
CA GLN A 46 2.19 -2.58 12.12
C GLN A 46 2.46 -2.15 13.56
N THR A 47 3.68 -1.68 13.87
CA THR A 47 4.00 -1.16 15.22
C THR A 47 3.57 0.30 15.39
N SER A 48 3.34 1.02 14.30
CA SER A 48 2.99 2.45 14.36
C SER A 48 1.48 2.67 14.33
N THR A 49 1.02 3.73 14.99
CA THR A 49 -0.39 4.19 14.97
C THR A 49 -0.55 5.49 14.16
N LYS A 50 0.41 5.79 13.28
CA LYS A 50 0.38 7.01 12.47
C LYS A 50 -0.59 6.84 11.31
N LEU A 51 -1.37 7.88 11.05
CA LEU A 51 -2.23 7.95 9.87
C LEU A 51 -1.38 7.90 8.59
N CYS A 52 -1.79 7.04 7.67
CA CYS A 52 -1.10 6.76 6.41
C CYS A 52 -1.57 7.69 5.28
N ILE A 53 -2.82 8.15 5.31
CA ILE A 53 -3.38 9.02 4.28
C ILE A 53 -3.02 10.48 4.60
N PRO A 54 -2.52 11.26 3.63
CA PRO A 54 -2.27 12.67 3.86
C PRO A 54 -3.57 13.43 4.18
N ARG A 55 -3.53 14.27 5.22
CA ARG A 55 -4.73 14.93 5.76
C ARG A 55 -5.43 15.89 4.77
N LEU A 56 -4.66 16.62 3.96
CA LEU A 56 -5.20 17.60 3.02
C LEU A 56 -6.07 16.98 1.90
N PRO A 57 -5.61 15.95 1.16
CA PRO A 57 -6.46 15.31 0.15
C PRO A 57 -7.68 14.62 0.78
N PHE A 58 -7.54 14.01 1.96
CA PHE A 58 -8.67 13.43 2.68
C PHE A 58 -9.74 14.48 3.05
N CYS A 59 -9.31 15.65 3.52
CA CYS A 59 -10.20 16.78 3.79
C CYS A 59 -10.94 17.27 2.54
N ARG A 60 -10.24 17.36 1.39
CA ARG A 60 -10.86 17.77 0.11
C ARG A 60 -11.93 16.76 -0.32
N LEU A 61 -11.63 15.46 -0.24
CA LEU A 61 -12.58 14.39 -0.56
C LEU A 61 -13.83 14.45 0.32
N ILE A 62 -13.69 14.65 1.63
CA ILE A 62 -14.85 14.75 2.51
C ILE A 62 -15.70 15.98 2.16
N LYS A 63 -15.08 17.11 1.81
CA LYS A 63 -15.83 18.30 1.39
C LYS A 63 -16.61 18.06 0.10
N GLU A 64 -16.03 17.37 -0.86
CA GLU A 64 -16.70 16.98 -2.11
C GLU A 64 -17.93 16.12 -1.83
N ILE A 65 -17.78 15.03 -1.04
CA ILE A 65 -18.89 14.16 -0.63
C ILE A 65 -19.97 14.96 0.14
N LEU A 66 -19.55 15.88 1.00
CA LEU A 66 -20.47 16.70 1.79
C LEU A 66 -21.27 17.69 0.92
N MET A 67 -20.69 18.16 -0.19
CA MET A 67 -21.39 18.98 -1.17
C MET A 67 -22.47 18.15 -1.89
N ASP A 68 -22.13 16.91 -2.28
CA ASP A 68 -23.05 16.01 -2.99
C ASP A 68 -24.22 15.55 -2.11
N VAL A 69 -23.95 15.18 -0.86
CA VAL A 69 -24.99 14.69 0.09
C VAL A 69 -25.79 15.84 0.69
N GLY A 70 -25.16 17.00 0.88
CA GLY A 70 -25.67 18.08 1.73
C GLY A 70 -26.28 19.28 1.01
N GLY A 71 -26.17 19.38 -0.32
CA GLY A 71 -26.83 20.42 -1.12
C GLY A 71 -26.46 21.87 -0.77
N GLY A 72 -25.25 22.14 -0.25
CA GLY A 72 -24.85 23.51 0.09
C GLY A 72 -23.37 23.68 0.45
N ASN A 73 -22.80 24.83 0.06
CA ASN A 73 -21.36 25.10 0.06
C ASN A 73 -20.76 25.57 1.40
N ASP A 74 -21.55 25.81 2.46
CA ASP A 74 -21.09 26.49 3.68
C ASP A 74 -21.02 25.62 4.94
N ARG A 75 -20.83 24.30 4.77
CA ARG A 75 -20.69 23.39 5.91
C ARG A 75 -19.25 23.38 6.41
N ARG A 76 -19.03 23.91 7.61
CA ARG A 76 -17.74 23.87 8.30
C ARG A 76 -17.56 22.52 8.99
N ILE A 77 -16.39 21.92 8.83
CA ILE A 77 -16.04 20.63 9.44
C ILE A 77 -15.10 20.91 10.62
N GLN A 78 -15.44 20.37 11.79
CA GLN A 78 -14.56 20.45 12.96
C GLN A 78 -13.29 19.62 12.73
N VAL A 79 -12.16 20.13 13.23
CA VAL A 79 -10.84 19.49 13.12
C VAL A 79 -10.83 18.07 13.71
N GLU A 80 -11.50 17.88 14.86
CA GLU A 80 -11.64 16.58 15.53
C GLU A 80 -12.58 15.64 14.77
N ALA A 81 -13.68 16.14 14.21
CA ALA A 81 -14.57 15.33 13.39
C ALA A 81 -13.86 14.80 12.14
N LEU A 82 -13.07 15.65 11.47
CA LEU A 82 -12.25 15.25 10.33
C LEU A 82 -11.24 14.16 10.71
N ARG A 83 -10.62 14.28 11.90
CA ARG A 83 -9.66 13.30 12.42
C ARG A 83 -10.35 11.97 12.71
N ALA A 84 -11.49 11.98 13.39
CA ALA A 84 -12.27 10.78 13.71
C ALA A 84 -12.72 10.04 12.44
N LEU A 85 -13.17 10.77 11.42
CA LEU A 85 -13.50 10.18 10.11
C LEU A 85 -12.28 9.53 9.46
N GLN A 86 -11.11 10.17 9.55
CA GLN A 86 -9.88 9.60 9.00
C GLN A 86 -9.44 8.33 9.73
N GLU A 87 -9.45 8.35 11.06
CA GLU A 87 -9.12 7.19 11.89
C GLU A 87 -10.07 6.00 11.59
N ALA A 88 -11.38 6.26 11.50
CA ALA A 88 -12.36 5.24 11.16
C ALA A 88 -12.17 4.66 9.74
N ALA A 89 -11.93 5.53 8.75
CA ALA A 89 -11.72 5.10 7.36
C ALA A 89 -10.45 4.27 7.20
N GLU A 90 -9.33 4.69 7.78
CA GLU A 90 -8.07 3.93 7.71
C GLU A 90 -8.14 2.60 8.46
N MET A 91 -8.84 2.55 9.59
CA MET A 91 -9.13 1.30 10.31
C MET A 91 -9.92 0.33 9.43
N TYR A 92 -11.01 0.80 8.82
CA TYR A 92 -11.84 0.00 7.94
C TYR A 92 -11.05 -0.56 6.76
N LEU A 93 -10.27 0.29 6.08
CA LEU A 93 -9.44 -0.13 4.95
C LEU A 93 -8.37 -1.15 5.36
N THR A 94 -7.74 -0.96 6.52
CA THR A 94 -6.72 -1.90 7.03
C THR A 94 -7.34 -3.28 7.28
N GLN A 95 -8.50 -3.34 7.92
CA GLN A 95 -9.21 -4.59 8.18
C GLN A 95 -9.69 -5.25 6.87
N LEU A 96 -10.19 -4.46 5.93
CA LEU A 96 -10.60 -4.95 4.60
C LEU A 96 -9.43 -5.57 3.84
N PHE A 97 -8.25 -4.93 3.86
CA PHE A 97 -7.06 -5.47 3.21
C PHE A 97 -6.48 -6.69 3.92
N GLU A 98 -6.61 -6.79 5.24
CA GLU A 98 -6.23 -8.00 5.97
C GLU A 98 -7.08 -9.20 5.53
N ASP A 99 -8.39 -9.01 5.43
CA ASP A 99 -9.31 -10.05 4.96
C ASP A 99 -9.07 -10.40 3.49
N ALA A 100 -8.85 -9.40 2.64
CA ALA A 100 -8.52 -9.64 1.22
C ALA A 100 -7.18 -10.39 1.08
N ASN A 101 -6.22 -10.13 1.98
CA ASN A 101 -4.95 -10.85 1.99
C ASN A 101 -5.13 -12.32 2.38
N LYS A 102 -6.05 -12.64 3.29
CA LYS A 102 -6.45 -14.03 3.59
C LYS A 102 -7.02 -14.71 2.33
N CYS A 103 -7.87 -14.02 1.56
CA CYS A 103 -8.39 -14.54 0.29
C CYS A 103 -7.29 -14.79 -0.74
N ALA A 104 -6.33 -13.87 -0.90
CA ALA A 104 -5.19 -14.05 -1.81
C ALA A 104 -4.32 -15.26 -1.41
N MET A 105 -4.03 -15.41 -0.12
CA MET A 105 -3.27 -16.56 0.41
C MET A 105 -4.03 -17.87 0.21
N HIS A 106 -5.35 -17.89 0.42
CA HIS A 106 -6.20 -19.04 0.16
C HIS A 106 -6.12 -19.48 -1.31
N ALA A 107 -6.06 -18.52 -2.24
CA ALA A 107 -5.83 -18.76 -3.67
C ALA A 107 -4.36 -19.04 -4.06
N LYS A 108 -3.46 -19.26 -3.08
CA LYS A 108 -2.02 -19.53 -3.27
C LYS A 108 -1.26 -18.40 -3.99
N ARG A 109 -1.68 -17.13 -3.76
CA ARG A 109 -1.03 -15.92 -4.30
C ARG A 109 -0.48 -15.05 -3.16
N VAL A 110 0.54 -14.25 -3.49
CA VAL A 110 1.07 -13.18 -2.60
C VAL A 110 0.50 -11.82 -3.01
N THR A 111 0.22 -11.62 -4.29
CA THR A 111 -0.27 -10.35 -4.82
C THR A 111 -1.79 -10.28 -4.66
N LEU A 112 -2.25 -9.23 -3.98
CA LEU A 112 -3.66 -8.86 -3.90
C LEU A 112 -4.19 -8.46 -5.28
N VAL A 113 -5.40 -8.90 -5.60
CA VAL A 113 -6.12 -8.49 -6.82
C VAL A 113 -7.50 -7.92 -6.46
N PRO A 114 -8.14 -7.11 -7.34
CA PRO A 114 -9.45 -6.54 -7.05
C PRO A 114 -10.53 -7.57 -6.71
N LYS A 115 -10.44 -8.78 -7.27
CA LYS A 115 -11.35 -9.90 -6.96
C LYS A 115 -11.29 -10.35 -5.50
N ASP A 116 -10.13 -10.20 -4.84
CA ASP A 116 -9.98 -10.56 -3.42
C ASP A 116 -10.76 -9.59 -2.53
N VAL A 117 -10.67 -8.29 -2.83
CA VAL A 117 -11.42 -7.25 -2.11
C VAL A 117 -12.92 -7.39 -2.38
N ARG A 118 -13.29 -7.59 -3.65
CA ARG A 118 -14.69 -7.80 -4.05
C ARG A 118 -15.34 -8.95 -3.30
N LEU A 119 -14.66 -10.11 -3.27
CA LEU A 119 -15.13 -11.28 -2.53
C LEU A 119 -15.39 -10.97 -1.05
N VAL A 120 -14.50 -10.22 -0.40
CA VAL A 120 -14.69 -9.83 1.01
C VAL A 120 -15.90 -8.91 1.18
N LEU A 121 -16.10 -7.95 0.27
CA LEU A 121 -17.25 -7.05 0.32
C LEU A 121 -18.57 -7.80 0.06
N ASP A 122 -18.57 -8.75 -0.87
CA ASP A 122 -19.72 -9.61 -1.18
C ASP A 122 -20.11 -10.45 0.04
N ILE A 123 -19.13 -11.08 0.71
CA ILE A 123 -19.35 -11.87 1.93
C ILE A 123 -19.85 -10.99 3.09
N LYS A 124 -19.34 -9.76 3.21
CA LYS A 124 -19.78 -8.80 4.24
C LYS A 124 -21.17 -8.21 3.97
N GLY A 125 -21.74 -8.41 2.78
CA GLY A 125 -23.01 -7.81 2.39
C GLY A 125 -22.92 -6.30 2.12
N CYS A 126 -21.70 -5.77 1.94
CA CYS A 126 -21.45 -4.34 1.64
C CYS A 126 -21.27 -4.09 0.14
N SER A 127 -21.60 -5.05 -0.72
CA SER A 127 -21.47 -4.88 -2.16
C SER A 127 -22.53 -3.89 -2.64
N ASP A 128 -22.11 -2.65 -2.88
CA ASP A 128 -22.94 -1.67 -3.57
C ASP A 128 -23.28 -2.24 -4.97
N PRO A 129 -24.57 -2.39 -5.33
CA PRO A 129 -24.97 -2.96 -6.61
C PRO A 129 -24.45 -2.15 -7.82
N GLY A 130 -23.97 -0.92 -7.62
CA GLY A 130 -23.44 -0.04 -8.66
C GLY A 130 -21.99 -0.29 -9.11
N TYR A 131 -21.18 -1.07 -8.37
CA TYR A 131 -19.77 -1.35 -8.74
C TYR A 131 -19.57 -2.65 -9.54
N THR A 132 -20.66 -3.36 -9.84
CA THR A 132 -20.65 -4.67 -10.53
C THR A 132 -20.97 -4.60 -12.02
N SER A 133 -21.39 -3.43 -12.50
CA SER A 133 -21.94 -3.22 -13.84
C SER A 133 -21.01 -2.46 -14.80
N MET A 134 -19.70 -2.42 -14.54
CA MET A 134 -18.66 -1.94 -15.47
C MET A 134 -17.64 -3.03 -15.75
#